data_AF-A0A9E3U231-F1
#
_entry.id   AF-A0A9E3U231-F1
#
_cell.length_a   1.000
_cell.length_b   1.000
_cell.length_c   1.000
_cell.angle_alpha   90.00
_cell.angle_beta   90.00
_cell.angle_gamma   90.00
#
_symmetry.space_group_name_H-M   'P 1'
#
loop_
_entity.id
_entity.type
_entity.pdbx_description
1 polymer ?
#
loop_
_entity_poly.entity_id
_entity_poly.type
_entity_poly.pdbx_seq_one_letter_code
_entity_poly.pdbx_strand_id
1 'polypeptide(L)'
;SAHRTPQLMNEYAAAAQGRGLRAIIAGAGGAAHLPGMIASQTLLPVFGVPVQSKALSGLDSLLSIVQMPGGVPVGTLAIGEAGAKNAGLLAVRMLATTDDALAARLRAYHDEITQRVLGEELP
;
A
#
# COMPACT_ATOMS: atom_id res chain seq x y z
N SER A 1 -6.43 -7.34 -12.62
CA SER A 1 -6.93 -6.02 -13.05
C SER A 1 -8.38 -5.87 -12.63
N ALA A 2 -8.77 -4.76 -11.99
CA ALA A 2 -10.14 -4.57 -11.52
C ALA A 2 -11.16 -4.50 -12.66
N HIS A 3 -10.81 -3.85 -13.77
CA HIS A 3 -11.75 -3.65 -14.88
C HIS A 3 -11.79 -4.81 -15.87
N ARG A 4 -10.65 -5.50 -16.06
CA ARG A 4 -10.51 -6.52 -17.11
C ARG A 4 -10.60 -7.95 -16.60
N THR A 5 -10.35 -8.17 -15.31
CA THR A 5 -10.41 -9.49 -14.67
C THR A 5 -11.08 -9.39 -13.29
N PRO A 6 -12.32 -8.87 -13.20
CA PRO A 6 -12.96 -8.60 -11.91
C PRO A 6 -13.19 -9.87 -11.08
N GLN A 7 -13.51 -11.01 -11.71
CA GLN A 7 -13.71 -12.28 -11.01
C GLN A 7 -12.41 -12.75 -10.34
N LEU A 8 -11.29 -12.74 -11.07
CA LEU A 8 -9.98 -13.10 -10.52
C LEU A 8 -9.58 -12.20 -9.34
N MET A 9 -9.88 -10.89 -9.43
CA MET A 9 -9.62 -9.95 -8.34
C MET A 9 -10.44 -10.30 -7.10
N ASN A 10 -11.73 -10.59 -7.27
CA ASN A 10 -12.62 -10.98 -6.17
C ASN A 10 -12.16 -12.29 -5.52
N GLU A 11 -11.88 -13.32 -6.33
CA GLU A 11 -11.38 -14.61 -5.87
C GLU A 11 -10.07 -14.45 -5.07
N TYR A 12 -9.14 -13.63 -5.56
CA TYR A 12 -7.90 -13.34 -4.88
C TYR A 12 -8.11 -12.71 -3.50
N ALA A 13 -8.97 -11.68 -3.42
CA ALA A 13 -9.23 -10.95 -2.17
C ALA A 13 -10.00 -11.79 -1.14
N ALA A 14 -11.02 -12.52 -1.59
CA ALA A 14 -11.83 -13.38 -0.72
C ALA A 14 -11.00 -14.53 -0.12
N ALA A 15 -10.10 -15.13 -0.91
CA ALA A 15 -9.22 -16.21 -0.45
C ALA A 15 -7.98 -15.71 0.33
N ALA A 16 -7.72 -14.40 0.38
CA ALA A 16 -6.46 -13.86 0.86
C ALA A 16 -6.14 -14.25 2.30
N GLN A 17 -7.11 -14.15 3.21
CA GLN A 17 -6.93 -14.50 4.62
C GLN A 17 -6.68 -16.00 4.80
N GLY A 18 -7.41 -16.86 4.08
CA GLY A 18 -7.21 -18.32 4.14
C GLY A 18 -5.84 -18.77 3.62
N ARG A 19 -5.20 -17.95 2.78
CA ARG A 19 -3.83 -18.17 2.29
C ARG A 19 -2.74 -17.65 3.25
N GLY A 20 -3.13 -17.09 4.40
CA GLY A 20 -2.19 -16.56 5.39
C GLY A 20 -1.64 -15.15 5.08
N LEU A 21 -2.22 -14.43 4.11
CA LEU A 21 -1.85 -13.04 3.88
C LEU A 21 -2.24 -12.19 5.11
N ARG A 22 -1.43 -11.17 5.40
CA ARG A 22 -1.63 -10.28 6.55
C ARG A 22 -2.03 -8.86 6.16
N ALA A 23 -1.70 -8.44 4.94
CA ALA A 23 -2.10 -7.19 4.32
C ALA A 23 -2.05 -7.36 2.79
N ILE A 24 -2.70 -6.47 2.06
CA ILE A 24 -2.62 -6.39 0.60
C ILE A 24 -2.16 -4.99 0.19
N ILE A 25 -1.14 -4.92 -0.65
CA ILE A 25 -0.72 -3.66 -1.29
C ILE A 25 -1.24 -3.69 -2.72
N ALA A 26 -2.03 -2.68 -3.09
CA ALA A 26 -2.66 -2.58 -4.40
C ALA A 26 -2.32 -1.24 -5.07
N GLY A 27 -1.70 -1.30 -6.25
CA GLY A 27 -1.39 -0.13 -7.07
C GLY A 27 -2.31 -0.02 -8.28
N ALA A 28 -2.81 1.19 -8.55
CA ALA A 28 -3.59 1.48 -9.76
C ALA A 28 -3.52 2.97 -10.14
N GLY A 29 -3.74 3.28 -11.42
CA GLY A 29 -3.67 4.64 -11.97
C GLY A 29 -4.92 5.01 -12.79
N GLY A 30 -5.16 6.30 -12.97
CA GLY A 30 -6.38 6.84 -13.59
C GLY A 30 -7.60 6.62 -12.69
N ALA A 31 -8.64 5.98 -13.23
CA ALA A 31 -9.79 5.49 -12.46
C ALA A 31 -9.39 4.25 -11.63
N ALA A 32 -8.67 4.50 -10.54
CA ALA A 32 -7.90 3.50 -9.81
C ALA A 32 -8.75 2.65 -8.83
N HIS A 33 -9.68 1.83 -9.36
CA HIS A 33 -10.64 1.08 -8.54
C HIS A 33 -10.08 -0.15 -7.82
N LEU A 34 -8.89 -0.63 -8.17
CA LEU A 34 -8.35 -1.89 -7.64
C LEU A 34 -8.26 -1.92 -6.10
N PRO A 35 -7.69 -0.91 -5.41
CA PRO A 35 -7.56 -0.97 -3.96
C PRO A 35 -8.92 -1.01 -3.23
N GLY A 36 -9.86 -0.14 -3.63
CA GLY A 36 -11.19 -0.10 -3.03
C GLY A 36 -11.98 -1.39 -3.25
N MET A 37 -11.91 -1.96 -4.45
CA MET A 37 -12.59 -3.22 -4.74
C MET A 37 -11.98 -4.40 -3.98
N ILE A 38 -10.66 -4.49 -3.85
CA ILE A 38 -10.01 -5.50 -3.01
C ILE A 38 -10.47 -5.36 -1.55
N ALA A 39 -10.49 -4.14 -1.01
CA ALA A 39 -10.92 -3.87 0.37
C ALA A 39 -12.38 -4.25 0.62
N SER A 40 -13.24 -4.15 -0.41
CA SER A 40 -14.65 -4.58 -0.29
C SER A 40 -14.83 -6.10 -0.16
N GLN A 41 -13.81 -6.89 -0.50
CA GLN A 41 -13.88 -8.36 -0.59
C GLN A 41 -13.01 -9.07 0.47
N THR A 42 -12.38 -8.33 1.39
CA THR A 42 -11.49 -8.91 2.40
C THR A 42 -11.55 -8.14 3.71
N LEU A 43 -11.25 -8.83 4.82
CA LEU A 43 -11.07 -8.20 6.14
C LEU A 43 -9.61 -7.79 6.40
N LEU A 44 -8.69 -8.18 5.52
CA LEU A 44 -7.29 -7.80 5.64
C LEU A 44 -7.10 -6.30 5.38
N PRO A 45 -6.15 -5.66 6.06
CA PRO A 45 -5.73 -4.29 5.74
C PRO A 45 -5.30 -4.17 4.27
N VAL A 46 -5.83 -3.15 3.58
CA VAL A 46 -5.46 -2.83 2.19
C VAL A 46 -4.77 -1.48 2.14
N PHE A 47 -3.58 -1.47 1.55
CA PHE A 47 -2.78 -0.28 1.31
C PHE A 47 -2.80 0.09 -0.18
N GLY A 48 -3.35 1.26 -0.48
CA GLY A 48 -3.51 1.76 -1.85
C GLY A 48 -2.33 2.63 -2.28
N VAL A 49 -1.76 2.35 -3.44
CA VAL A 49 -0.69 3.15 -4.05
C VAL A 49 -1.20 3.81 -5.34
N PRO A 50 -1.43 5.13 -5.33
CA PRO A 50 -1.78 5.87 -6.54
C PRO A 50 -0.63 5.85 -7.55
N VAL A 51 -0.85 5.25 -8.72
CA VAL A 51 0.13 5.28 -9.81
C VAL A 51 0.00 6.59 -10.56
N GLN A 52 1.12 7.25 -10.86
CA GLN A 52 1.12 8.52 -11.60
C GLN A 52 0.49 8.34 -12.99
N SER A 53 -0.62 9.06 -13.24
CA SER A 53 -1.27 9.10 -14.54
C SER A 53 -0.62 10.16 -15.44
N LYS A 54 -0.74 10.00 -16.76
CA LYS A 54 -0.11 10.89 -17.74
C LYS A 54 -0.69 12.31 -17.73
N ALA A 55 -2.01 12.43 -17.66
CA ALA A 55 -2.70 13.72 -17.83
C ALA A 55 -2.83 14.51 -16.52
N LEU A 56 -3.09 13.83 -15.40
CA LEU A 56 -3.39 14.45 -14.12
C LEU A 56 -2.32 14.19 -13.05
N SER A 57 -1.16 13.69 -13.47
CA SER A 57 -0.01 13.41 -12.59
C SER A 57 -0.37 12.59 -11.34
N GLY A 58 -1.36 11.70 -11.47
CA GLY A 58 -1.81 10.84 -10.37
C GLY A 58 -2.82 11.46 -9.41
N LEU A 59 -3.29 12.70 -9.61
CA LEU A 59 -4.35 13.28 -8.78
C LEU A 59 -5.67 12.50 -8.92
N ASP A 60 -6.01 12.10 -10.15
CA ASP A 60 -7.13 11.19 -10.45
C ASP A 60 -7.00 9.86 -9.69
N SER A 61 -5.79 9.32 -9.67
CA SER A 61 -5.45 8.05 -9.05
C SER A 61 -5.54 8.14 -7.53
N LEU A 62 -5.05 9.26 -6.97
CA LEU A 62 -5.11 9.55 -5.54
C LEU A 62 -6.57 9.63 -5.09
N LEU A 63 -7.38 10.47 -5.75
CA LEU A 63 -8.78 10.67 -5.38
C LEU A 63 -9.62 9.40 -5.59
N SER A 64 -9.31 8.59 -6.61
CA SER A 64 -9.96 7.30 -6.84
C SER A 64 -9.70 6.26 -5.74
N ILE A 65 -8.61 6.42 -4.97
CA ILE A 65 -8.20 5.47 -3.92
C ILE A 65 -8.55 6.00 -2.54
N VAL A 66 -8.27 7.27 -2.24
CA VAL A 66 -8.35 7.83 -0.87
C VAL A 66 -9.77 8.18 -0.44
N GLN A 67 -10.66 8.53 -1.38
CA GLN A 67 -12.01 9.02 -1.08
C GLN A 67 -13.03 7.89 -0.88
N MET A 68 -12.61 6.78 -0.28
CA MET A 68 -13.52 5.68 0.06
C MET A 68 -14.59 6.18 1.06
N PRO A 69 -15.88 5.90 0.82
CA PRO A 69 -16.92 6.16 1.82
C PRO A 69 -16.66 5.36 3.12
N GLY A 70 -17.21 5.84 4.23
CA GLY A 70 -17.12 5.15 5.51
C GLY A 70 -17.67 3.71 5.43
N GLY A 71 -16.91 2.75 5.95
CA GLY A 71 -17.27 1.33 6.00
C GLY A 71 -16.29 0.40 5.27
N VAL A 72 -15.59 0.88 4.23
CA VAL A 72 -14.61 0.09 3.46
C VAL A 72 -13.29 0.87 3.35
N PRO A 73 -12.41 0.81 4.37
CA PRO A 73 -11.22 1.65 4.41
C PRO A 73 -10.11 1.17 3.47
N VAL A 74 -9.37 2.12 2.90
CA VAL A 74 -8.10 1.89 2.20
C VAL A 74 -7.05 2.84 2.78
N GLY A 75 -5.93 2.31 3.27
CA GLY A 75 -4.80 3.13 3.70
C GLY A 75 -4.02 3.63 2.49
N THR A 76 -4.22 4.88 2.09
CA THR A 76 -3.63 5.43 0.86
C THR A 76 -2.27 6.08 1.11
N LEU A 77 -1.30 5.79 0.25
CA LEU A 77 0.06 6.33 0.31
C LEU A 77 0.28 7.42 -0.77
N ALA A 78 1.48 7.99 -0.80
CA ALA A 78 1.88 8.98 -1.79
C ALA A 78 1.73 8.46 -3.24
N ILE A 79 1.66 9.37 -4.21
CA ILE A 79 1.66 9.02 -5.62
C ILE A 79 3.04 8.46 -6.02
N GLY A 80 3.05 7.37 -6.80
CA GLY A 80 4.25 6.83 -7.43
C GLY A 80 5.16 6.01 -6.52
N GLU A 81 6.46 6.03 -6.83
CA GLU A 81 7.47 5.14 -6.22
C GLU A 81 7.61 5.33 -4.71
N ALA A 82 7.59 6.58 -4.24
CA ALA A 82 7.62 6.87 -2.80
C ALA A 82 6.44 6.22 -2.06
N GLY A 83 5.26 6.21 -2.68
CA GLY A 83 4.08 5.53 -2.15
C GLY A 83 4.23 4.02 -2.10
N ALA A 84 4.78 3.43 -3.17
CA ALA A 84 5.04 1.99 -3.23
C ALA A 84 6.02 1.54 -2.13
N LYS A 85 7.13 2.28 -1.97
CA LYS A 85 8.10 2.03 -0.90
C LYS A 85 7.45 2.15 0.49
N ASN A 86 6.68 3.20 0.71
CA ASN A 86 6.03 3.43 1.99
C ASN A 86 4.89 2.46 2.28
N ALA A 87 4.18 1.93 1.28
CA ALA A 87 3.18 0.89 1.48
C ALA A 87 3.82 -0.40 2.02
N GLY A 88 4.98 -0.79 1.48
CA GLY A 88 5.77 -1.91 2.00
C GLY A 88 6.22 -1.66 3.44
N LEU A 89 6.79 -0.50 3.73
CA LEU A 89 7.24 -0.14 5.07
C LEU A 89 6.08 -0.02 6.08
N LEU A 90 4.91 0.45 5.66
CA LEU A 90 3.72 0.53 6.50
C LEU A 90 3.21 -0.89 6.83
N ALA A 91 3.18 -1.79 5.86
CA ALA A 91 2.85 -3.19 6.11
C ALA A 91 3.84 -3.85 7.08
N VAL A 92 5.15 -3.60 6.92
CA VAL A 92 6.18 -4.08 7.86
C VAL A 92 5.97 -3.49 9.26
N ARG A 93 5.71 -2.19 9.39
CA ARG A 93 5.40 -1.54 10.68
C ARG A 93 4.20 -2.18 11.36
N MET A 94 3.13 -2.46 10.60
CA MET A 94 1.94 -3.13 11.11
C MET A 94 2.28 -4.53 11.64
N LEU A 95 3.02 -5.33 10.89
CA LEU A 95 3.43 -6.69 11.30
C LEU A 95 4.35 -6.68 12.53
N ALA A 96 5.29 -5.74 12.57
CA ALA A 96 6.26 -5.58 13.66
C ALA A 96 5.61 -5.28 15.02
N THR A 97 4.35 -4.86 15.07
CA THR A 97 3.63 -4.68 16.36
C THR A 97 3.44 -5.99 17.13
N THR A 98 3.58 -7.14 16.47
CA THR A 98 3.41 -8.48 17.04
C THR A 98 4.57 -9.42 16.73
N ASP A 99 5.65 -8.90 16.14
CA ASP A 99 6.81 -9.68 15.71
C ASP A 99 8.09 -8.94 16.13
N ASP A 100 8.68 -9.36 17.25
CA ASP A 100 9.86 -8.72 17.84
C ASP A 100 11.09 -8.79 16.94
N ALA A 101 11.25 -9.87 16.18
CA ALA A 101 12.36 -10.02 15.25
C ALA A 101 12.22 -9.04 14.08
N LEU A 102 11.00 -8.86 13.56
CA LEU A 102 10.72 -7.87 12.53
C LEU A 102 10.84 -6.44 13.07
N ALA A 103 10.41 -6.19 14.32
CA ALA A 103 10.57 -4.90 14.98
C ALA A 103 12.05 -4.51 15.14
N ALA A 104 12.92 -5.45 15.51
CA ALA A 104 14.35 -5.22 15.59
C ALA A 104 14.97 -4.86 14.22
N ARG A 105 14.59 -5.59 13.16
CA ARG A 105 15.03 -5.30 11.78
C ARG A 105 14.55 -3.93 11.29
N LEU A 106 13.31 -3.56 11.61
CA LEU A 106 12.76 -2.26 11.26
C LEU A 106 13.47 -1.12 11.99
N ARG A 107 13.87 -1.32 13.26
CA ARG A 107 14.68 -0.36 14.01
C ARG A 107 16.04 -0.15 13.36
N ALA A 108 16.75 -1.25 13.03
CA ALA A 108 18.03 -1.17 12.34
C ALA A 108 17.95 -0.44 10.99
N TYR A 109 16.88 -0.69 10.22
CA TYR A 109 16.64 0.04 8.97
C TYR A 109 16.43 1.55 9.20
N HIS A 110 15.74 1.95 10.28
CA HIS A 110 15.60 3.36 10.65
C HIS A 110 16.94 3.99 11.01
N ASP A 111 17.72 3.32 11.84
CA ASP A 111 19.03 3.80 12.28
C ASP A 111 19.96 3.99 11.07
N GLU A 112 19.96 3.07 10.10
CA GLU A 112 20.74 3.17 8.86
C GLU A 112 20.39 4.43 8.04
N ILE A 113 19.10 4.75 7.91
CA ILE A 113 18.67 5.98 7.21
C ILE A 113 19.18 7.22 7.94
N THR A 114 19.05 7.26 9.27
CA THR A 114 19.54 8.37 10.07
C THR A 114 21.03 8.56 9.90
N GLN A 115 21.81 7.47 9.98
CA GLN A 115 23.26 7.54 9.79
C GLN A 115 23.65 8.00 8.38
N ARG A 116 22.91 7.57 7.36
CA ARG A 116 23.14 8.01 5.97
C ARG A 116 23.03 9.52 5.85
N VAL A 117 21.95 10.11 6.36
CA VAL A 117 21.73 11.57 6.29
C VAL A 117 22.77 12.33 7.11
N LEU A 118 23.13 11.83 8.29
CA LEU A 118 24.17 12.47 9.13
C LEU A 118 25.57 12.42 8.49
N GLY A 119 25.83 11.45 7.61
CA GLY A 119 27.08 11.29 6.89
C GLY A 119 27.11 11.94 5.51
N GLU A 120 26.03 12.58 5.07
CA GLU A 120 26.00 13.32 3.80
C GLU A 120 26.77 14.64 3.94
N GLU A 121 27.79 14.84 3.09
CA GLU A 121 28.43 16.15 2.92
C GLU A 121 27.70 16.92 1.82
N LEU A 122 27.47 18.22 2.06
CA LEU A 122 26.84 19.09 1.06
C LEU A 122 27.77 19.24 -0.16
N PRO A 123 27.21 19.26 -1.39
CA PRO A 123 27.99 19.45 -2.61
C PRO A 123 28.69 20.81 -2.67
#